data_AF-A0A519ZEM7-F1
#
_entry.id   AF-A0A519ZEM7-F1
#
_cell.length_a   1.000
_cell.length_b   1.000
_cell.length_c   1.000
_cell.angle_alpha   90.00
_cell.angle_beta   90.00
_cell.angle_gamma   90.00
#
_symmetry.space_group_name_H-M   'P 1'
#
loop_
_entity.id
_entity.type
_entity.pdbx_description
1 polymer ?
#
loop_
_entity_poly.entity_id
_entity_poly.type
_entity_poly.pdbx_seq_one_letter_code
_entity_poly.pdbx_strand_id
1 'polypeptide(L)'
;MSDISRLQRVLLGLVLLLTALDAAWWLLGGFHLDAFAYGRLAALSLGLLAAGLYYQNRRREAQLAAMLLGAAFLIQFSAAASVLNYMLITVAGPQIDGLLVSADAALGFDWHAVMLAMADRPLLNLLFFNVYNLVLPEIALVLVALAWSGHAEKTYRFCLTLAAGALIAIFFWATFPSLGAKSLYSFPPDVAARLTLTVTTQYGQELVALLKNGPGFISPSDMRGLIAFPSYHGVLALIVTWYGWNLRWMRWPLIALNAVILVSTPVQGGHH
;
A
#
# COMPACT_ATOMS: atom_id res chain seq x y z
N MET A 1 3.26 23.19 23.17
CA MET A 1 3.83 22.04 22.44
C MET A 1 3.79 22.35 20.96
N SER A 2 4.87 22.15 20.20
CA SER A 2 4.86 22.39 18.75
C SER A 2 4.03 21.33 18.02
N ASP A 3 3.44 21.67 16.88
CA ASP A 3 2.64 20.73 16.08
C ASP A 3 3.46 19.51 15.63
N ILE A 4 4.75 19.70 15.33
CA ILE A 4 5.69 18.61 15.04
C ILE A 4 5.75 17.59 16.18
N SER A 5 5.91 18.05 17.43
CA SER A 5 5.97 17.14 18.60
C SER A 5 4.66 16.38 18.84
N ARG A 6 3.52 16.97 18.45
CA ARG A 6 2.22 16.31 18.49
C ARG A 6 2.14 15.21 17.43
N LEU A 7 2.51 15.53 16.19
CA LEU A 7 2.52 14.57 15.08
C LEU A 7 3.45 13.39 15.36
N GLN A 8 4.68 13.63 15.84
CA GLN A 8 5.62 12.56 16.19
C GLN A 8 5.05 11.59 17.24
N ARG A 9 4.36 12.11 18.26
CA ARG A 9 3.71 11.28 19.28
C ARG A 9 2.53 10.49 18.73
N VAL A 10 1.74 11.09 17.83
CA VAL A 10 0.65 10.37 17.14
C VAL A 10 1.21 9.22 16.29
N LEU A 11 2.23 9.48 15.49
CA LEU A 11 2.89 8.47 14.65
C LEU A 11 3.47 7.33 15.49
N LEU A 12 4.20 7.66 16.56
CA LEU A 12 4.75 6.66 17.48
C LEU A 12 3.65 5.87 18.18
N GLY A 13 2.64 6.56 18.71
CA GLY A 13 1.50 5.93 19.39
C GLY A 13 0.75 4.97 18.46
N LEU A 14 0.55 5.34 17.20
CA LEU A 14 -0.10 4.50 16.20
C LEU A 14 0.70 3.21 15.93
N VAL A 15 2.01 3.33 15.72
CA VAL A 15 2.88 2.17 15.50
C VAL A 15 2.93 1.25 16.72
N LEU A 16 3.04 1.81 17.93
CA LEU A 16 3.04 1.04 19.17
C LEU A 16 1.71 0.33 19.39
N LEU A 17 0.59 1.01 19.13
CA LEU A 17 -0.74 0.43 19.23
C LEU A 17 -0.90 -0.74 18.25
N LEU A 18 -0.59 -0.54 16.97
CA LEU A 18 -0.71 -1.61 15.96
C LEU A 18 0.21 -2.79 16.28
N THR A 19 1.47 -2.53 16.62
CA THR A 19 2.41 -3.61 16.98
C THR A 19 1.94 -4.38 18.21
N ALA A 20 1.36 -3.71 19.21
CA ALA A 20 0.80 -4.36 20.38
C ALA A 20 -0.45 -5.20 20.07
N LEU A 21 -1.33 -4.69 19.20
CA LEU A 21 -2.49 -5.43 18.71
C LEU A 21 -2.07 -6.68 17.94
N ASP A 22 -1.11 -6.55 17.02
CA ASP A 22 -0.56 -7.68 16.25
C ASP A 22 0.07 -8.73 17.16
N ALA A 23 0.85 -8.30 18.15
CA ALA A 23 1.46 -9.21 19.12
C ALA A 23 0.39 -9.95 19.96
N ALA A 24 -0.63 -9.24 20.44
CA ALA A 24 -1.72 -9.85 21.19
C ALA A 24 -2.51 -10.84 20.33
N TRP A 25 -2.83 -10.48 19.08
CA TRP A 25 -3.55 -11.35 18.16
C TRP A 25 -2.73 -12.58 17.77
N TRP A 26 -1.44 -12.40 17.50
CA TRP A 26 -0.53 -13.50 17.19
C TRP A 26 -0.46 -14.52 18.34
N LEU A 27 -0.33 -14.05 19.59
CA LEU A 27 -0.31 -14.91 20.77
C LEU A 27 -1.60 -15.70 20.97
N LEU A 28 -2.74 -15.16 20.54
CA LEU A 28 -4.05 -15.80 20.69
C LEU A 28 -4.46 -16.67 19.48
N GLY A 29 -3.99 -16.33 18.28
CA GLY A 29 -4.49 -16.86 17.02
C GLY A 29 -3.72 -18.05 16.45
N GLY A 30 -2.51 -18.35 16.95
CA GLY A 30 -1.75 -19.54 16.55
C GLY A 30 -1.19 -19.52 15.12
N PHE A 31 -1.08 -18.35 14.50
CA PHE A 31 -0.57 -18.20 13.13
C PHE A 31 0.97 -18.23 13.06
N HIS A 32 1.50 -18.62 11.90
CA HIS A 32 2.93 -18.61 11.65
C HIS A 32 3.36 -17.29 11.03
N LEU A 33 4.17 -16.51 11.76
CA LEU A 33 4.79 -15.30 11.26
C LEU A 33 6.21 -15.59 10.76
N ASP A 34 6.61 -14.95 9.67
CA ASP A 34 8.01 -14.84 9.27
C ASP A 34 8.78 -13.91 10.23
N ALA A 35 9.07 -14.43 11.43
CA ALA A 35 9.70 -13.67 12.51
C ALA A 35 11.06 -13.07 12.10
N PHE A 36 11.79 -13.75 11.21
CA PHE A 36 13.07 -13.24 10.72
C PHE A 36 12.88 -12.05 9.77
N ALA A 37 11.96 -12.13 8.81
CA ALA A 37 11.69 -11.01 7.91
C ALA A 37 11.13 -9.80 8.65
N TYR A 38 10.15 -9.99 9.53
CA TYR A 38 9.62 -8.91 10.37
C TYR A 38 10.67 -8.35 11.35
N GLY A 39 11.51 -9.21 11.93
CA GLY A 39 12.62 -8.80 12.80
C GLY A 39 13.64 -7.91 12.08
N ARG A 40 13.95 -8.17 10.81
CA ARG A 40 14.82 -7.31 10.00
C ARG A 40 14.20 -5.93 9.75
N LEU A 41 12.90 -5.88 9.45
CA LEU A 41 12.18 -4.61 9.27
C LEU A 41 12.14 -3.81 10.57
N ALA A 42 11.92 -4.47 11.71
CA ALA A 42 11.95 -3.86 13.04
C ALA A 42 13.36 -3.33 13.39
N ALA A 43 14.42 -4.10 13.11
CA ALA A 43 15.79 -3.64 13.34
C ALA A 43 16.13 -2.41 12.48
N LEU A 44 15.72 -2.40 11.21
CA LEU A 44 15.90 -1.25 10.31
C LEU A 44 15.12 -0.03 10.81
N SER A 45 13.85 -0.19 11.17
CA SER A 45 13.01 0.91 11.66
C SER A 45 13.55 1.51 12.97
N LEU A 46 14.02 0.66 13.90
CA LEU A 46 14.66 1.10 15.14
C LEU A 46 15.99 1.82 14.89
N GLY A 47 16.81 1.34 13.95
CA GLY A 47 18.04 2.01 13.55
C GLY A 47 17.79 3.41 12.98
N LEU A 48 16.79 3.54 12.09
CA LEU A 48 16.38 4.83 11.54
C LEU A 48 15.75 5.75 12.59
N LEU A 49 14.96 5.20 13.53
CA LEU A 49 14.40 5.94 14.66
C LEU A 49 15.52 6.52 15.53
N ALA A 50 16.49 5.70 15.92
CA ALA A 50 17.63 6.11 16.74
C ALA A 50 18.47 7.20 16.04
N ALA A 51 18.75 7.01 14.75
CA ALA A 51 19.46 8.01 13.94
C ALA A 51 18.65 9.32 13.84
N GLY A 52 17.34 9.23 13.58
CA GLY A 52 16.46 10.40 13.51
C GLY A 52 16.41 11.18 14.82
N LEU A 53 16.31 10.49 15.97
CA LEU A 53 16.37 11.11 17.30
C LEU A 53 17.74 11.74 17.59
N TYR A 54 18.83 11.13 17.12
CA TYR A 54 20.17 11.71 17.21
C TYR A 54 20.27 13.02 16.43
N TYR A 55 19.83 13.03 15.16
CA TYR A 55 19.85 14.24 14.34
C TYR A 55 18.92 15.33 14.88
N GLN A 56 17.78 14.96 15.48
CA GLN A 56 16.86 15.91 16.11
C GLN A 56 17.46 16.54 17.37
N ASN A 57 17.99 15.72 18.29
CA ASN A 57 18.30 16.17 19.65
C ASN A 57 19.77 16.61 19.83
N ARG A 58 20.70 15.97 19.12
CA ARG A 58 22.14 16.26 19.25
C ARG A 58 22.64 17.21 18.16
N ARG A 59 22.35 16.90 16.89
CA ARG A 59 22.81 17.72 15.74
C ARG A 59 21.90 18.89 15.42
N ARG A 60 20.63 18.83 15.83
CA ARG A 60 19.57 19.82 15.54
C ARG A 60 19.34 20.01 14.03
N GLU A 61 19.52 18.94 13.26
CA GLU A 61 19.32 18.92 11.81
C GLU A 61 17.90 18.43 11.48
N ALA A 62 16.94 19.36 11.45
CA ALA A 62 15.51 19.05 11.34
C ALA A 62 15.13 18.29 10.07
N GLN A 63 15.85 18.52 8.96
CA GLN A 63 15.60 17.86 7.66
C GLN A 63 15.93 16.37 7.72
N LEU A 64 17.14 16.03 8.19
CA LEU A 64 17.57 14.63 8.36
C LEU A 64 16.73 13.92 9.42
N ALA A 65 16.39 14.61 10.52
CA ALA A 65 15.48 14.07 11.52
C ALA A 65 14.11 13.73 10.93
N ALA A 66 13.49 14.64 10.17
CA ALA A 66 12.18 14.40 9.54
C ALA A 66 12.21 13.23 8.55
N MET A 67 13.26 13.15 7.73
CA MET A 67 13.47 12.07 6.78
C MET A 67 13.59 10.71 7.48
N LEU A 68 14.48 10.60 8.46
CA LEU A 68 14.78 9.33 9.15
C LEU A 68 13.60 8.88 10.03
N LEU A 69 12.97 9.81 10.76
CA LEU A 69 11.81 9.48 11.59
C LEU A 69 10.57 9.12 10.76
N GLY A 70 10.36 9.82 9.64
CA GLY A 70 9.29 9.48 8.70
C GLY A 70 9.50 8.12 8.06
N ALA A 71 10.73 7.80 7.64
CA ALA A 71 11.07 6.49 7.08
C ALA A 71 10.94 5.37 8.11
N ALA A 72 11.44 5.58 9.34
CA ALA A 72 11.29 4.64 10.45
C ALA A 72 9.80 4.31 10.70
N PHE A 73 8.96 5.35 10.76
CA PHE A 73 7.52 5.19 10.92
C PHE A 73 6.91 4.41 9.76
N LEU A 74 7.16 4.78 8.50
CA LEU A 74 6.52 4.13 7.35
C LEU A 74 6.91 2.65 7.23
N ILE A 75 8.16 2.30 7.51
CA ILE A 75 8.62 0.91 7.50
C ILE A 75 7.92 0.11 8.59
N GLN A 76 7.93 0.60 9.83
CA GLN A 76 7.32 -0.12 10.95
C GLN A 76 5.79 -0.20 10.82
N PHE A 77 5.16 0.89 10.40
CA PHE A 77 3.73 0.94 10.15
C PHE A 77 3.33 -0.05 9.06
N SER A 78 4.06 -0.10 7.93
CA SER A 78 3.73 -1.01 6.83
C SER A 78 3.86 -2.48 7.27
N ALA A 79 4.88 -2.79 8.07
CA ALA A 79 5.08 -4.13 8.64
C ALA A 79 3.97 -4.52 9.62
N ALA A 80 3.52 -3.62 10.49
CA ALA A 80 2.40 -3.89 11.41
C ALA A 80 1.07 -4.00 10.63
N ALA A 81 0.80 -3.04 9.74
CA ALA A 81 -0.41 -3.01 8.93
C ALA A 81 -0.57 -4.25 8.04
N SER A 82 0.52 -4.85 7.55
CA SER A 82 0.43 -6.12 6.82
C SER A 82 0.02 -7.27 7.70
N VAL A 83 0.56 -7.38 8.92
CA VAL A 83 0.15 -8.41 9.89
C VAL A 83 -1.33 -8.22 10.21
N LEU A 84 -1.74 -7.00 10.56
CA LEU A 84 -3.15 -6.67 10.82
C LEU A 84 -4.05 -7.11 9.66
N ASN A 85 -3.70 -6.77 8.42
CA ASN A 85 -4.51 -7.09 7.24
C ASN A 85 -4.69 -8.61 7.07
N TYR A 86 -3.63 -9.38 7.28
CA TYR A 86 -3.70 -10.85 7.24
C TYR A 86 -4.49 -11.43 8.42
N MET A 87 -4.36 -10.87 9.64
CA MET A 87 -5.16 -11.32 10.78
C MET A 87 -6.65 -11.08 10.56
N LEU A 88 -7.00 -9.97 9.90
CA LEU A 88 -8.39 -9.62 9.59
C LEU A 88 -9.07 -10.59 8.62
N ILE A 89 -8.31 -11.42 7.87
CA ILE A 89 -8.87 -12.54 7.09
C ILE A 89 -9.74 -13.45 7.98
N THR A 90 -9.34 -13.65 9.24
CA THR A 90 -10.03 -14.58 10.16
C THR A 90 -11.39 -14.08 10.63
N VAL A 91 -11.68 -12.80 10.44
CA VAL A 91 -12.92 -12.13 10.85
C VAL A 91 -13.53 -11.34 9.69
N ALA A 92 -13.11 -11.63 8.46
CA ALA A 92 -13.55 -10.90 7.28
C ALA A 92 -15.04 -11.14 7.01
N GLY A 93 -15.73 -10.09 6.59
CA GLY A 93 -17.15 -10.12 6.24
C GLY A 93 -17.45 -10.84 4.92
N PRO A 94 -18.68 -10.70 4.39
CA PRO A 94 -19.05 -11.30 3.12
C PRO A 94 -18.37 -10.60 1.94
N GLN A 95 -17.84 -11.38 1.00
CA GLN A 95 -17.18 -10.88 -0.21
C GLN A 95 -18.14 -10.10 -1.11
N ILE A 96 -17.68 -8.98 -1.67
CA ILE A 96 -18.49 -8.08 -2.51
C ILE A 96 -18.04 -7.97 -3.97
N ASP A 97 -17.03 -8.74 -4.40
CA ASP A 97 -16.48 -8.64 -5.77
C ASP A 97 -17.55 -8.80 -6.88
N GLY A 98 -18.56 -9.65 -6.68
CA GLY A 98 -19.66 -9.79 -7.64
C GLY A 98 -20.54 -8.54 -7.77
N LEU A 99 -20.75 -7.81 -6.66
CA LEU A 99 -21.47 -6.54 -6.67
C LEU A 99 -20.66 -5.46 -7.39
N LEU A 100 -19.35 -5.41 -7.11
CA LEU A 100 -18.45 -4.44 -7.73
C LEU A 100 -18.31 -4.66 -9.24
N VAL A 101 -18.10 -5.90 -9.70
CA VAL A 101 -18.09 -6.22 -11.14
C VAL A 101 -19.42 -5.85 -11.82
N SER A 102 -20.54 -6.04 -11.13
CA SER A 102 -21.85 -5.65 -11.67
C SER A 102 -21.98 -4.12 -11.79
N ALA A 103 -21.44 -3.37 -10.82
CA ALA A 103 -21.38 -1.92 -10.88
C ALA A 103 -20.45 -1.43 -12.00
N ASP A 104 -19.29 -2.06 -12.18
CA ASP A 104 -18.36 -1.78 -13.28
C ASP A 104 -19.05 -1.95 -14.63
N ALA A 105 -19.75 -3.07 -14.83
CA ALA A 105 -20.51 -3.34 -16.04
C ALA A 105 -21.63 -2.30 -16.27
N ALA A 106 -22.31 -1.86 -15.22
CA ALA A 106 -23.33 -0.81 -15.30
C ALA A 106 -22.73 0.56 -15.68
N LEU A 107 -21.47 0.82 -15.35
CA LEU A 107 -20.70 1.98 -15.79
C LEU A 107 -20.09 1.79 -17.21
N GLY A 108 -20.30 0.64 -17.84
CA GLY A 108 -19.80 0.31 -19.17
C GLY A 108 -18.38 -0.24 -19.20
N PHE A 109 -17.83 -0.68 -18.06
CA PHE A 109 -16.50 -1.26 -17.98
C PHE A 109 -16.54 -2.78 -18.21
N ASP A 110 -16.09 -3.21 -19.38
CA ASP A 110 -15.93 -4.63 -19.73
C ASP A 110 -14.52 -5.12 -19.41
N TRP A 111 -14.39 -5.84 -18.30
CA TRP A 111 -13.13 -6.44 -17.85
C TRP A 111 -12.48 -7.35 -18.89
N HIS A 112 -13.25 -8.15 -19.63
CA HIS A 112 -12.69 -9.07 -20.61
C HIS A 112 -12.16 -8.31 -21.82
N ALA A 113 -12.94 -7.37 -22.35
CA ALA A 113 -12.55 -6.54 -23.49
C ALA A 113 -11.32 -5.68 -23.16
N VAL A 114 -11.27 -5.07 -21.98
CA VAL A 114 -10.10 -4.28 -21.52
C VAL A 114 -8.84 -5.14 -21.46
N MET A 115 -8.94 -6.35 -20.92
CA MET A 115 -7.78 -7.25 -20.81
C MET A 115 -7.31 -7.77 -22.16
N LEU A 116 -8.21 -8.11 -23.07
CA LEU A 116 -7.84 -8.41 -24.46
C LEU A 116 -7.16 -7.23 -25.15
N ALA A 117 -7.71 -6.02 -25.00
CA ALA A 117 -7.13 -4.82 -25.58
C ALA A 117 -5.71 -4.53 -25.07
N MET A 118 -5.40 -4.89 -23.82
CA MET A 118 -4.05 -4.81 -23.26
C MET A 118 -3.13 -5.92 -23.76
N ALA A 119 -3.63 -7.14 -23.92
CA ALA A 119 -2.87 -8.26 -24.49
C ALA A 119 -2.46 -8.00 -25.96
N ASP A 120 -3.28 -7.26 -26.70
CA ASP A 120 -2.98 -6.84 -28.08
C ASP A 120 -2.04 -5.61 -28.14
N ARG A 121 -1.76 -4.96 -27.00
CA ARG A 121 -0.89 -3.78 -26.89
C ARG A 121 0.20 -3.99 -25.83
N PRO A 122 1.11 -4.96 -26.02
CA PRO A 122 2.08 -5.37 -24.99
C PRO A 122 2.99 -4.23 -24.52
N LEU A 123 3.35 -3.28 -25.40
CA LEU A 123 4.15 -2.12 -25.00
C LEU A 123 3.40 -1.17 -24.05
N LEU A 124 2.11 -0.95 -24.31
CA LEU A 124 1.27 -0.14 -23.42
C LEU A 124 1.04 -0.85 -22.09
N ASN A 125 0.80 -2.17 -22.13
CA ASN A 125 0.66 -2.97 -20.93
C ASN A 125 1.96 -2.98 -20.08
N LEU A 126 3.13 -3.08 -20.72
CA LEU A 126 4.43 -2.97 -20.06
C LEU A 126 4.66 -1.57 -19.46
N LEU A 127 4.27 -0.50 -20.16
CA LEU A 127 4.30 0.86 -19.60
C LEU A 127 3.43 0.94 -18.34
N PHE A 128 2.20 0.42 -18.41
CA PHE A 128 1.27 0.39 -17.28
C PHE A 128 1.85 -0.39 -16.10
N PHE A 129 2.45 -1.56 -16.36
CA PHE A 129 3.11 -2.36 -15.34
C PHE A 129 4.24 -1.58 -14.65
N ASN A 130 5.14 -0.96 -15.43
CA ASN A 130 6.25 -0.21 -14.85
C ASN A 130 5.76 0.99 -14.02
N VAL A 131 4.84 1.78 -14.57
CA VAL A 131 4.31 2.97 -13.89
C VAL A 131 3.53 2.60 -12.63
N TYR A 132 2.68 1.56 -12.68
CA TYR A 132 1.95 1.08 -11.51
C TYR A 132 2.88 0.73 -10.35
N ASN A 133 4.02 0.11 -10.65
CA ASN A 133 5.01 -0.28 -9.64
C ASN A 133 5.89 0.88 -9.12
N LEU A 134 5.77 2.10 -9.68
CA LEU A 134 6.50 3.27 -9.20
C LEU A 134 5.88 3.90 -7.94
N VAL A 135 4.68 3.49 -7.52
CA VAL A 135 4.00 4.11 -6.36
C VAL A 135 4.83 4.06 -5.07
N LEU A 136 5.52 2.95 -4.79
CA LEU A 136 6.38 2.83 -3.61
C LEU A 136 7.65 3.70 -3.73
N PRO A 137 8.42 3.65 -4.84
CA PRO A 137 9.48 4.62 -5.11
C PRO A 137 9.03 6.08 -5.01
N GLU A 138 7.83 6.42 -5.48
CA GLU A 138 7.28 7.78 -5.41
C GLU A 138 7.04 8.23 -3.97
N ILE A 139 6.52 7.36 -3.11
CA ILE A 139 6.36 7.68 -1.67
C ILE A 139 7.70 8.00 -1.03
N ALA A 140 8.73 7.17 -1.30
CA ALA A 140 10.08 7.41 -0.78
C ALA A 140 10.65 8.74 -1.31
N LEU A 141 10.48 9.00 -2.60
CA LEU A 141 10.93 10.24 -3.24
C LEU A 141 10.26 11.48 -2.65
N VAL A 142 8.93 11.47 -2.48
CA VAL A 142 8.18 12.59 -1.89
C VAL A 142 8.54 12.79 -0.43
N LEU A 143 8.71 11.71 0.35
CA LEU A 143 9.16 11.78 1.74
C LEU A 143 10.50 12.53 1.84
N VAL A 144 11.49 12.09 1.06
CA VAL A 144 12.84 12.69 1.02
C VAL A 144 12.77 14.13 0.55
N ALA A 145 12.05 14.40 -0.54
CA ALA A 145 11.95 15.73 -1.12
C ALA A 145 11.26 16.74 -0.18
N LEU A 146 10.20 16.34 0.53
CA LEU A 146 9.56 17.18 1.55
C LEU A 146 10.52 17.50 2.70
N ALA A 147 11.19 16.47 3.23
CA ALA A 147 12.10 16.62 4.36
C ALA A 147 13.31 17.51 4.00
N TRP A 148 13.93 17.23 2.86
CA TRP A 148 15.06 17.99 2.33
C TRP A 148 14.71 19.44 2.03
N SER A 149 13.49 19.70 1.56
CA SER A 149 12.99 21.06 1.31
C SER A 149 12.59 21.81 2.59
N GLY A 150 12.93 21.30 3.78
CA GLY A 150 12.65 21.95 5.07
C GLY A 150 11.20 21.83 5.55
N HIS A 151 10.35 21.03 4.90
CA HIS A 151 8.94 20.89 5.24
C HIS A 151 8.66 19.77 6.26
N ALA A 152 9.41 19.75 7.37
CA ALA A 152 9.35 18.67 8.36
C ALA A 152 7.93 18.34 8.84
N GLU A 153 7.10 19.36 9.11
CA GLU A 153 5.71 19.14 9.50
C GLU A 153 4.90 18.44 8.40
N LYS A 154 5.07 18.84 7.13
CA LYS A 154 4.38 18.19 6.00
C LYS A 154 4.87 16.75 5.81
N THR A 155 6.15 16.45 6.07
CA THR A 155 6.68 15.08 6.07
C THR A 155 5.91 14.20 7.06
N TYR A 156 5.70 14.65 8.29
CA TYR A 156 4.95 13.87 9.28
C TYR A 156 3.46 13.77 8.96
N ARG A 157 2.84 14.84 8.44
CA ARG A 157 1.44 14.79 7.98
C ARG A 157 1.29 13.83 6.78
N PHE A 158 2.25 13.78 5.87
CA PHE A 158 2.29 12.84 4.75
C PHE A 158 2.30 11.39 5.27
N CYS A 159 3.21 11.08 6.19
CA CYS A 159 3.26 9.78 6.86
C CYS A 159 1.92 9.40 7.51
N LEU A 160 1.32 10.33 8.26
CA LEU A 160 0.03 10.11 8.92
C LEU A 160 -1.10 9.88 7.92
N THR A 161 -1.12 10.62 6.80
CA THR A 161 -2.16 10.51 5.78
C THR A 161 -2.07 9.18 5.04
N LEU A 162 -0.85 8.72 4.73
CA LEU A 162 -0.61 7.37 4.19
C LEU A 162 -1.15 6.32 5.15
N ALA A 163 -0.78 6.40 6.44
CA ALA A 163 -1.22 5.46 7.45
C ALA A 163 -2.75 5.45 7.64
N ALA A 164 -3.38 6.62 7.68
CA ALA A 164 -4.83 6.74 7.78
C ALA A 164 -5.53 6.14 6.56
N GLY A 165 -5.04 6.43 5.35
CA GLY A 165 -5.57 5.86 4.10
C GLY A 165 -5.47 4.33 4.08
N ALA A 166 -4.33 3.78 4.51
CA ALA A 166 -4.14 2.33 4.62
C ALA A 166 -5.11 1.71 5.61
N LEU A 167 -5.26 2.27 6.81
CA LEU A 167 -6.17 1.73 7.83
C LEU A 167 -7.63 1.81 7.38
N ILE A 168 -8.05 2.91 6.75
CA ILE A 168 -9.40 3.02 6.18
C ILE A 168 -9.64 1.91 5.14
N ALA A 169 -8.68 1.69 4.23
CA ALA A 169 -8.77 0.64 3.22
C ALA A 169 -8.80 -0.76 3.86
N ILE A 170 -7.93 -1.05 4.83
CA ILE A 170 -7.86 -2.32 5.55
C ILE A 170 -9.17 -2.60 6.29
N PHE A 171 -9.70 -1.64 7.06
CA PHE A 171 -10.92 -1.86 7.83
C PHE A 171 -12.16 -1.95 6.95
N PHE A 172 -12.25 -1.14 5.88
CA PHE A 172 -13.32 -1.29 4.90
C PHE A 172 -13.28 -2.68 4.27
N TRP A 173 -12.09 -3.11 3.83
CA TRP A 173 -11.90 -4.43 3.23
C TRP A 173 -12.24 -5.55 4.21
N ALA A 174 -11.87 -5.44 5.49
CA ALA A 174 -12.23 -6.43 6.48
C ALA A 174 -13.76 -6.57 6.64
N THR A 175 -14.52 -5.47 6.53
CA THR A 175 -15.99 -5.53 6.57
C THR A 175 -16.61 -6.03 5.26
N PHE A 176 -16.03 -5.68 4.11
CA PHE A 176 -16.54 -5.99 2.79
C PHE A 176 -15.39 -6.43 1.87
N PRO A 177 -14.89 -7.67 2.05
CA PRO A 177 -13.69 -8.09 1.33
C PRO A 177 -13.91 -8.06 -0.18
N SER A 178 -12.93 -7.48 -0.86
CA SER A 178 -12.80 -7.48 -2.32
C SER A 178 -11.39 -7.93 -2.67
N LEU A 179 -11.31 -9.05 -3.37
CA LEU A 179 -10.07 -9.66 -3.88
C LEU A 179 -9.77 -9.22 -5.32
N GLY A 180 -10.69 -8.43 -5.90
CA GLY A 180 -10.56 -7.76 -7.18
C GLY A 180 -11.08 -8.62 -8.32
N ALA A 181 -11.32 -7.97 -9.46
CA ALA A 181 -11.85 -8.65 -10.64
C ALA A 181 -10.97 -9.82 -11.09
N LYS A 182 -9.65 -9.77 -10.87
CA LYS A 182 -8.72 -10.87 -11.20
C LYS A 182 -9.04 -12.19 -10.48
N SER A 183 -9.76 -12.14 -9.36
CA SER A 183 -10.23 -13.34 -8.65
C SER A 183 -11.43 -14.02 -9.33
N LEU A 184 -12.17 -13.28 -10.18
CA LEU A 184 -13.40 -13.74 -10.84
C LEU A 184 -13.20 -14.11 -12.31
N TYR A 185 -12.17 -13.55 -12.97
CA TYR A 185 -11.90 -13.79 -14.39
C TYR A 185 -10.75 -14.78 -14.61
N SER A 186 -10.91 -15.64 -15.60
CA SER A 186 -9.82 -16.43 -16.19
C SER A 186 -9.67 -16.06 -17.67
N PHE A 187 -8.43 -16.11 -18.17
CA PHE A 187 -8.12 -15.82 -19.56
C PHE A 187 -7.52 -17.05 -20.23
N PRO A 188 -7.77 -17.27 -21.54
CA PRO A 188 -7.08 -18.30 -22.31
C PRO A 188 -5.55 -18.20 -22.14
N PRO A 189 -4.81 -19.32 -22.09
CA PRO A 189 -3.37 -19.32 -21.83
C PRO A 189 -2.56 -18.42 -22.78
N ASP A 190 -2.96 -18.33 -24.04
CA ASP A 190 -2.33 -17.48 -25.07
C ASP A 190 -2.53 -15.97 -24.81
N VAL A 191 -3.69 -15.58 -24.27
CA VAL A 191 -3.96 -14.20 -23.84
C VAL A 191 -3.19 -13.90 -22.56
N ALA A 192 -3.26 -14.80 -21.57
CA ALA A 192 -2.57 -14.64 -20.30
C ALA A 192 -1.05 -14.51 -20.48
N ALA A 193 -0.45 -15.28 -21.39
CA ALA A 193 0.98 -15.24 -21.69
C ALA A 193 1.45 -13.91 -22.31
N ARG A 194 0.55 -13.13 -22.91
CA ARG A 194 0.86 -11.82 -23.49
C ARG A 194 0.69 -10.66 -22.50
N LEU A 195 0.14 -10.92 -21.32
CA LEU A 195 -0.13 -9.90 -20.31
C LEU A 195 1.00 -9.86 -19.27
N THR A 196 1.60 -8.67 -19.11
CA THR A 196 2.51 -8.34 -18.01
C THR A 196 1.70 -7.64 -16.91
N LEU A 197 1.43 -8.36 -15.81
CA LEU A 197 0.56 -7.89 -14.73
C LEU A 197 1.26 -7.91 -13.38
N THR A 198 1.01 -6.88 -12.55
CA THR A 198 1.43 -6.89 -11.14
C THR A 198 0.60 -7.88 -10.32
N VAL A 199 -0.71 -7.93 -10.54
CA VAL A 199 -1.65 -8.88 -9.94
C VAL A 199 -2.19 -9.78 -11.04
N THR A 200 -1.81 -11.05 -11.01
CA THR A 200 -2.24 -12.06 -11.99
C THR A 200 -3.57 -12.69 -11.58
N THR A 201 -4.26 -13.34 -12.53
CA THR A 201 -5.46 -14.14 -12.21
C THR A 201 -5.16 -15.33 -11.31
N GLN A 202 -3.98 -15.95 -11.47
CA GLN A 202 -3.51 -17.00 -10.58
C GLN A 202 -3.38 -16.48 -9.14
N TYR A 203 -2.77 -15.31 -8.95
CA TYR A 203 -2.66 -14.70 -7.63
C TYR A 203 -4.04 -14.37 -7.04
N GLY A 204 -4.99 -13.91 -7.87
CA GLY A 204 -6.38 -13.72 -7.45
C GLY A 204 -7.03 -15.01 -6.90
N GLN A 205 -6.74 -16.17 -7.50
CA GLN A 205 -7.22 -17.47 -7.01
C GLN A 205 -6.53 -17.87 -5.70
N GLU A 206 -5.25 -17.57 -5.54
CA GLU A 206 -4.51 -17.78 -4.29
C GLU A 206 -5.11 -16.94 -3.16
N LEU A 207 -5.52 -15.70 -3.42
CA LEU A 207 -6.23 -14.84 -2.45
C LEU A 207 -7.60 -15.41 -2.06
N VAL A 208 -8.34 -16.00 -3.00
CA VAL A 208 -9.62 -16.67 -2.69
C VAL A 208 -9.38 -17.87 -1.76
N ALA A 209 -8.35 -18.66 -2.04
CA ALA A 209 -7.96 -19.77 -1.18
C ALA A 209 -7.50 -19.29 0.21
N LEU A 210 -6.75 -18.19 0.28
CA LEU A 210 -6.31 -17.57 1.52
C LEU A 210 -7.50 -17.10 2.36
N LEU A 211 -8.48 -16.42 1.75
CA LEU A 211 -9.69 -15.97 2.44
C LEU A 211 -10.51 -17.15 2.98
N LYS A 212 -10.58 -18.26 2.23
CA LYS A 212 -11.32 -19.46 2.62
C LYS A 212 -10.61 -20.30 3.70
N ASN A 213 -9.29 -20.44 3.60
CA ASN A 213 -8.51 -21.39 4.42
C ASN A 213 -7.78 -20.70 5.59
N GLY A 214 -7.82 -19.37 5.65
CA GLY A 214 -7.11 -18.57 6.65
C GLY A 214 -5.68 -18.18 6.22
N PRO A 215 -5.04 -17.29 7.00
CA PRO A 215 -3.81 -16.62 6.60
C PRO A 215 -2.56 -17.52 6.56
N GLY A 216 -2.59 -18.72 7.17
CA GLY A 216 -1.49 -19.68 7.13
C GLY A 216 -0.15 -19.11 7.63
N PHE A 217 0.79 -18.94 6.69
CA PHE A 217 2.09 -18.32 6.91
C PHE A 217 2.07 -16.87 6.41
N ILE A 218 2.42 -15.93 7.28
CA ILE A 218 2.37 -14.50 7.00
C ILE A 218 3.80 -13.98 6.87
N SER A 219 4.17 -13.52 5.67
CA SER A 219 5.46 -12.89 5.39
C SER A 219 5.27 -11.51 4.76
N PRO A 220 6.14 -10.54 5.05
CA PRO A 220 6.11 -9.24 4.37
C PRO A 220 6.44 -9.32 2.86
N SER A 221 6.87 -10.48 2.34
CA SER A 221 7.03 -10.68 0.89
C SER A 221 5.71 -10.81 0.13
N ASP A 222 4.64 -11.17 0.83
CA ASP A 222 3.37 -11.60 0.24
C ASP A 222 2.32 -10.47 0.27
N MET A 223 2.76 -9.23 0.45
CA MET A 223 1.91 -8.05 0.66
C MET A 223 1.15 -7.54 -0.58
N ARG A 224 1.09 -8.30 -1.67
CA ARG A 224 0.49 -7.79 -2.92
C ARG A 224 -1.02 -8.01 -2.91
N GLY A 225 -1.80 -7.06 -3.41
CA GLY A 225 -3.15 -7.31 -3.93
C GLY A 225 -4.25 -7.85 -3.01
N LEU A 226 -4.05 -8.00 -1.68
CA LEU A 226 -5.12 -8.52 -0.80
C LEU A 226 -6.36 -7.61 -0.79
N ILE A 227 -6.16 -6.30 -0.88
CA ILE A 227 -7.22 -5.29 -0.92
C ILE A 227 -7.38 -4.76 -2.34
N ALA A 228 -8.47 -5.12 -3.01
CA ALA A 228 -8.82 -4.58 -4.32
C ALA A 228 -9.87 -3.45 -4.27
N PHE A 229 -10.64 -3.36 -3.18
CA PHE A 229 -11.55 -2.23 -2.95
C PHE A 229 -11.66 -1.88 -1.45
N PRO A 230 -11.60 -0.58 -1.09
CA PRO A 230 -11.25 0.55 -1.95
C PRO A 230 -9.79 0.49 -2.39
N SER A 231 -9.47 1.02 -3.58
CA SER A 231 -8.12 0.95 -4.11
C SER A 231 -7.13 1.80 -3.30
N TYR A 232 -6.32 1.15 -2.47
CA TYR A 232 -5.26 1.86 -1.76
C TYR A 232 -4.17 2.39 -2.71
N HIS A 233 -3.91 1.73 -3.84
CA HIS A 233 -2.99 2.26 -4.86
C HIS A 233 -3.50 3.59 -5.44
N GLY A 234 -4.80 3.71 -5.70
CA GLY A 234 -5.41 4.97 -6.10
C GLY A 234 -5.31 6.05 -5.01
N VAL A 235 -5.55 5.68 -3.75
CA VAL A 235 -5.38 6.59 -2.60
C VAL A 235 -3.93 7.09 -2.49
N LEU A 236 -2.94 6.19 -2.61
CA LEU A 236 -1.53 6.55 -2.61
C LEU A 236 -1.19 7.56 -3.72
N ALA A 237 -1.71 7.34 -4.93
CA ALA A 237 -1.48 8.22 -6.05
C ALA A 237 -2.01 9.64 -5.80
N LEU A 238 -3.19 9.75 -5.17
CA LEU A 238 -3.77 11.04 -4.79
C LEU A 238 -2.96 11.73 -3.68
N ILE A 239 -2.53 10.98 -2.66
CA ILE A 239 -1.74 11.52 -1.54
C ILE A 239 -0.38 12.03 -2.04
N VAL A 240 0.34 11.24 -2.85
CA VAL A 240 1.62 11.64 -3.46
C VAL A 240 1.42 12.89 -4.31
N THR A 241 0.40 12.94 -5.16
CA THR A 241 0.07 14.12 -5.96
C THR A 241 -0.19 15.36 -5.08
N TRP A 242 -0.98 15.20 -4.03
CA TRP A 242 -1.35 16.29 -3.12
C TRP A 242 -0.15 16.88 -2.37
N TYR A 243 0.68 16.02 -1.78
CA TYR A 243 1.85 16.46 -1.03
C TYR A 243 2.96 16.97 -1.96
N GLY A 244 3.11 16.33 -3.11
CA GLY A 244 4.00 16.73 -4.20
C GLY A 244 3.65 18.07 -4.83
N TRP A 245 2.40 18.53 -4.72
CA TRP A 245 1.97 19.84 -5.23
C TRP A 245 2.82 21.01 -4.70
N ASN A 246 3.32 20.90 -3.46
CA ASN A 246 4.16 21.93 -2.84
C ASN A 246 5.61 21.93 -3.36
N LEU A 247 6.03 20.86 -4.04
CA LEU A 247 7.36 20.69 -4.60
C LEU A 247 7.32 21.14 -6.07
N ARG A 248 7.60 22.43 -6.32
CA ARG A 248 7.40 23.08 -7.64
C ARG A 248 8.01 22.31 -8.83
N TRP A 249 9.17 21.69 -8.62
CA TRP A 249 9.89 20.93 -9.64
C TRP A 249 9.33 19.51 -9.87
N MET A 250 8.56 18.96 -8.93
CA MET A 250 7.93 17.64 -9.04
C MET A 250 6.46 17.67 -9.42
N ARG A 251 5.80 18.83 -9.28
CA ARG A 251 4.33 18.96 -9.41
C ARG A 251 3.78 18.30 -10.68
N TRP A 252 4.24 18.74 -11.85
CA TRP A 252 3.70 18.25 -13.12
C TRP A 252 4.13 16.80 -13.43
N PRO A 253 5.39 16.40 -13.22
CA PRO A 253 5.78 15.00 -13.32
C PRO A 253 4.92 14.06 -12.46
N LEU A 254 4.68 14.42 -11.20
CA LEU A 254 3.85 13.60 -10.32
C LEU A 254 2.39 13.54 -10.77
N ILE A 255 1.79 14.65 -11.19
CA ILE A 255 0.41 14.65 -11.71
C ILE A 255 0.28 13.73 -12.93
N ALA A 256 1.20 13.87 -13.89
CA ALA A 256 1.18 13.05 -15.09
C ALA A 256 1.37 11.55 -14.77
N LEU A 257 2.34 11.24 -13.91
CA LEU A 257 2.65 9.87 -13.54
C LEU A 257 1.50 9.22 -12.75
N ASN A 258 0.93 9.94 -11.77
CA ASN A 258 -0.18 9.45 -10.96
C ASN A 258 -1.49 9.34 -11.74
N ALA A 259 -1.71 10.18 -12.76
CA ALA A 259 -2.82 9.98 -13.69
C ALA A 259 -2.68 8.65 -14.45
N VAL A 260 -1.47 8.29 -14.88
CA VAL A 260 -1.20 7.00 -15.51
C VAL A 260 -1.34 5.85 -14.52
N ILE A 261 -0.92 6.02 -13.25
CA ILE A 261 -1.16 5.02 -12.19
C ILE A 261 -2.67 4.77 -12.02
N LEU A 262 -3.49 5.81 -11.93
CA LEU A 262 -4.94 5.65 -11.77
C LEU A 262 -5.55 4.89 -12.96
N VAL A 263 -5.17 5.22 -14.19
CA VAL A 263 -5.65 4.53 -15.39
C VAL A 263 -5.13 3.09 -15.47
N SER A 264 -3.91 2.81 -15.01
CA SER A 264 -3.35 1.45 -15.03
C SER A 264 -3.88 0.55 -13.93
N THR A 265 -4.47 1.13 -12.88
CA THR A 265 -4.88 0.42 -11.65
C THR A 265 -5.86 -0.73 -11.89
N PRO A 266 -6.93 -0.60 -12.69
CA PRO A 266 -7.81 -1.73 -13.01
C PRO A 266 -7.06 -2.86 -13.73
N VAL A 267 -6.24 -2.52 -14.72
CA VAL A 267 -5.50 -3.51 -15.52
C VAL A 267 -4.48 -4.27 -14.67
N GLN A 268 -3.65 -3.54 -13.93
CA GLN A 268 -2.46 -4.06 -13.25
C GLN A 268 -2.76 -4.62 -11.86
N GLY A 269 -3.67 -3.99 -11.13
CA GLY A 269 -4.02 -4.37 -9.77
C GLY A 269 -5.38 -5.04 -9.62
N GLY A 270 -6.25 -5.00 -10.64
CA GLY A 270 -7.58 -5.60 -10.56
C GLY A 270 -8.57 -4.85 -9.69
N HIS A 271 -8.31 -3.56 -9.40
CA HIS A 271 -9.19 -2.73 -8.58
C HIS A 271 -10.39 -2.23 -9.37
N HIS A 272 -11.48 -2.02 -8.65
CA HIS A 272 -12.73 -1.42 -9.12
C HIS A 272 -12.68 0.10 -9.05
#